data_AF-A0A968D6K2-F1
#
_entry.id   AF-A0A968D6K2-F1
#
_cell.length_a   1.000
_cell.length_b   1.000
_cell.length_c   1.000
_cell.angle_alpha   90.00
_cell.angle_beta   90.00
_cell.angle_gamma   90.00
#
_symmetry.space_group_name_H-M   'P 1'
#
loop_
_entity.id
_entity.type
_entity.pdbx_description
1 polymer ?
#
loop_
_entity_poly.entity_id
_entity_poly.type
_entity_poly.pdbx_seq_one_letter_code
_entity_poly.pdbx_strand_id
1 'polypeptide(L)'
;MTTAQLTKDQLLELVTQQQERIEALENQVRYLVTKQYGTKSEKVSADQLALFETDSETASQEEDADEEKVQISFERKRRGKRRKLDESLERHTIEYELSEADKACDCGDHLEPVATKTSEQYEYIP
;
A
#
# COMPACT_ATOMS: atom_id res chain seq x y z
N MET A 1 35.88 26.01 -10.74
CA MET A 1 35.77 27.27 -11.52
C MET A 1 34.97 28.25 -10.69
N THR A 2 35.62 29.29 -10.18
CA THR A 2 35.06 30.28 -9.25
C THR A 2 33.96 31.09 -9.91
N THR A 3 32.76 31.12 -9.33
CA THR A 3 31.56 31.86 -9.80
C THR A 3 31.71 33.39 -9.77
N ALA A 4 32.90 33.90 -9.44
CA ALA A 4 33.15 35.31 -9.12
C ALA A 4 33.08 36.28 -10.31
N GLN A 5 32.77 35.83 -11.52
CA GLN A 5 32.79 36.65 -12.75
C GLN A 5 31.59 36.42 -13.69
N LEU A 6 30.55 35.71 -13.25
CA LEU A 6 29.34 35.48 -14.07
C LEU A 6 28.37 36.66 -13.93
N THR A 7 27.79 37.11 -15.06
CA THR A 7 26.74 38.14 -15.04
C THR A 7 25.47 37.59 -14.40
N LYS A 8 24.58 38.47 -13.94
CA LYS A 8 23.30 38.07 -13.31
C LYS A 8 22.51 37.10 -14.19
N ASP A 9 22.47 37.35 -15.49
CA ASP A 9 21.72 36.52 -16.44
C ASP A 9 22.36 35.13 -16.61
N GLN A 10 23.69 35.06 -16.64
CA GLN A 10 24.42 33.79 -16.68
C GLN A 10 24.22 32.96 -15.41
N LEU A 11 24.11 33.63 -14.25
CA LEU A 11 23.79 32.95 -12.99
C LEU A 11 22.37 32.41 -12.99
N LEU A 12 21.40 33.16 -13.52
CA LEU A 12 20.02 32.69 -13.66
C LEU A 12 19.92 31.48 -14.59
N GLU A 13 20.59 31.53 -15.73
CA GLU A 13 20.62 30.41 -16.68
C GLU A 13 21.31 29.16 -16.10
N LEU A 14 22.37 29.34 -15.32
CA LEU A 14 23.01 28.24 -14.62
C LEU A 14 22.08 27.63 -13.55
N VAL A 15 21.33 28.46 -12.83
CA VAL A 15 20.35 27.98 -11.83
C VAL A 15 19.22 27.21 -12.51
N THR A 16 18.70 27.68 -13.65
CA THR A 16 17.64 26.95 -14.39
C THR A 16 18.15 25.61 -14.90
N GLN A 17 19.35 25.56 -15.48
CA GLN A 17 19.96 24.30 -15.94
C GLN A 17 20.19 23.30 -14.79
N GLN A 18 20.62 23.80 -13.63
CA GLN A 18 20.77 22.96 -12.44
C GLN A 18 19.43 22.45 -11.94
N GLN A 19 18.39 23.29 -11.94
CA GLN A 19 17.05 22.90 -11.52
C GLN A 19 16.46 21.82 -12.42
N GLU A 20 16.55 21.98 -13.75
CA GLU A 20 16.13 20.97 -14.72
C GLU A 20 16.87 19.64 -14.52
N ARG A 21 18.19 19.72 -14.24
CA ARG A 21 18.99 18.53 -13.98
C ARG A 21 18.59 17.82 -12.69
N ILE A 22 18.30 18.59 -11.63
CA ILE A 22 17.82 18.06 -10.34
C ILE A 22 16.48 17.36 -10.55
N GLU A 23 15.52 18.01 -11.21
CA GLU A 23 14.20 17.44 -11.47
C GLU A 23 14.29 16.13 -12.28
N ALA A 24 15.13 16.10 -13.32
CA ALA A 24 15.38 14.88 -14.08
C ALA A 24 15.95 13.74 -13.20
N LEU A 25 16.90 14.06 -12.32
CA LEU A 25 17.49 13.08 -11.40
C LEU A 25 16.50 12.61 -10.34
N GLU A 26 15.71 13.52 -9.76
CA GLU A 26 14.67 13.17 -8.77
C GLU A 26 13.61 12.25 -9.38
N ASN A 27 13.21 12.49 -10.62
CA ASN A 27 12.28 11.62 -11.33
C ASN A 27 12.88 10.22 -11.57
N GLN A 28 14.16 10.13 -11.96
CA GLN A 28 14.86 8.85 -12.08
C GLN A 28 14.93 8.11 -10.75
N VAL A 29 15.27 8.80 -9.66
CA VAL A 29 15.31 8.21 -8.31
C VAL A 29 13.92 7.71 -7.91
N ARG A 30 12.87 8.50 -8.13
CA ARG A 30 11.49 8.10 -7.83
C ARG A 30 11.11 6.84 -8.58
N TYR A 31 11.40 6.77 -9.89
CA TYR A 31 11.17 5.58 -10.71
C TYR A 31 11.93 4.35 -10.20
N LEU A 32 13.21 4.50 -9.83
CA LEU A 32 14.00 3.38 -9.33
C LEU A 32 13.52 2.89 -7.96
N VAL A 33 13.13 3.81 -7.07
CA VAL A 33 12.58 3.49 -5.75
C VAL A 33 11.24 2.75 -5.90
N THR A 34 10.34 3.21 -6.76
CA THR A 34 9.08 2.51 -7.03
C THR A 34 9.33 1.16 -7.69
N LYS A 35 10.27 1.05 -8.63
CA LYS A 35 10.65 -0.23 -9.24
C LYS A 35 11.24 -1.22 -8.23
N GLN A 36 12.05 -0.75 -7.27
CA GLN A 36 12.71 -1.61 -6.30
C GLN A 36 11.81 -2.01 -5.12
N TYR A 37 11.02 -1.08 -4.60
CA TYR A 37 10.26 -1.26 -3.35
C TYR A 37 8.74 -1.18 -3.53
N GLY A 38 8.26 -0.87 -4.74
CA GLY A 38 6.83 -0.81 -5.05
C GLY A 38 6.16 -2.18 -5.06
N THR A 39 4.83 -2.13 -4.92
CA THR A 39 3.93 -3.29 -4.99
C THR A 39 3.95 -3.90 -6.39
N LYS A 40 4.69 -5.01 -6.57
CA LYS A 40 4.71 -5.79 -7.83
C LYS A 40 3.34 -6.31 -8.29
N SER A 41 2.31 -6.19 -7.44
CA SER A 41 0.93 -6.57 -7.76
C SER A 41 0.20 -5.55 -8.63
N GLU A 42 0.70 -4.32 -8.76
CA GLU A 42 0.23 -3.35 -9.75
C GLU A 42 0.79 -3.73 -11.11
N LYS A 43 0.20 -4.78 -11.70
CA LYS A 43 0.46 -5.12 -13.09
C LYS A 43 -0.19 -4.07 -13.96
N VAL A 44 0.62 -3.27 -14.63
CA VAL A 44 0.18 -2.37 -15.70
C VAL A 44 -0.32 -3.28 -16.83
N SER A 45 -1.64 -3.39 -17.00
CA SER A 45 -2.22 -4.15 -18.09
C SER A 45 -2.14 -3.33 -19.38
N ALA A 46 -1.96 -3.98 -20.53
CA ALA A 46 -2.01 -3.31 -21.84
C ALA A 46 -3.30 -2.50 -22.01
N ASP A 47 -4.42 -3.02 -21.51
CA ASP A 47 -5.72 -2.34 -21.50
C ASP A 47 -5.72 -1.04 -20.68
N GLN A 48 -4.87 -0.90 -19.65
CA GLN A 48 -4.73 0.33 -18.87
C GLN A 48 -3.86 1.36 -19.60
N LEU A 49 -2.83 0.92 -20.34
CA LEU A 49 -2.00 1.80 -21.16
C LEU A 49 -2.78 2.38 -22.34
N ALA A 50 -3.65 1.58 -22.96
CA ALA A 50 -4.53 2.00 -24.05
C ALA A 50 -5.48 3.16 -23.66
N LEU A 51 -5.75 3.38 -22.36
CA LEU A 51 -6.55 4.52 -21.88
C LEU A 51 -5.80 5.86 -21.99
N PHE A 52 -4.47 5.83 -22.12
CA PHE A 52 -3.61 7.02 -22.20
C PHE A 52 -2.95 7.20 -23.57
N GLU A 53 -3.11 6.24 -24.49
CA GLU A 53 -2.62 6.30 -25.86
C GLU A 53 -3.66 6.94 -26.79
N THR A 54 -3.73 8.27 -26.79
CA THR A 54 -4.24 8.99 -27.95
C THR A 54 -3.07 9.28 -28.89
N ASP A 55 -2.98 8.52 -29.99
CA ASP A 55 -2.16 8.76 -31.19
C ASP A 55 -0.62 8.77 -31.07
N SER A 56 -0.03 7.66 -30.61
CA SER A 56 1.41 7.41 -30.85
C SER A 56 1.69 5.92 -31.00
N GLU A 57 1.76 5.45 -32.24
CA GLU A 57 2.33 4.15 -32.61
C GLU A 57 3.76 4.02 -32.06
N THR A 58 3.94 3.22 -31.01
CA THR A 58 5.11 2.35 -30.79
C THR A 58 4.92 1.60 -29.47
N ALA A 59 4.00 0.63 -29.48
CA ALA A 59 4.07 -0.46 -28.53
C ALA A 59 5.32 -1.29 -28.85
N SER A 60 6.45 -0.91 -28.27
CA SER A 60 7.53 -1.88 -28.08
C SER A 60 6.96 -2.91 -27.12
N GLN A 61 6.53 -4.04 -27.68
CA GLN A 61 6.34 -5.25 -26.91
C GLN A 61 7.70 -5.54 -26.29
N GLU A 62 7.88 -5.16 -25.03
CA GLU A 62 8.82 -5.85 -24.17
C GLU A 62 8.31 -7.29 -24.16
N GLU A 63 8.93 -8.12 -25.00
CA GLU A 63 8.83 -9.56 -24.84
C GLU A 63 9.11 -9.81 -23.37
N ASP A 64 8.09 -10.29 -22.64
CA ASP A 64 8.26 -10.91 -21.33
C ASP A 64 9.34 -11.96 -21.56
N ALA A 65 10.61 -11.58 -21.34
CA ALA A 65 11.72 -12.50 -21.28
C ALA A 65 11.25 -13.50 -20.26
N ASP A 66 11.05 -14.73 -20.72
CA ASP A 66 10.45 -15.86 -20.00
C ASP A 66 11.25 -16.00 -18.70
N GLU A 67 10.85 -15.23 -17.68
CA GLU A 67 11.49 -15.23 -16.38
C GLU A 67 11.20 -16.63 -15.90
N GLU A 68 12.20 -17.51 -15.94
CA GLU A 68 12.10 -18.87 -15.45
C GLU A 68 11.42 -18.81 -14.09
N LYS A 69 10.13 -19.14 -14.05
CA LYS A 69 9.32 -19.01 -12.84
C LYS A 69 9.82 -20.08 -11.90
N VAL A 70 10.79 -19.72 -11.06
CA VAL A 70 11.30 -20.62 -10.04
C VAL A 70 10.17 -20.81 -9.03
N GLN A 71 9.52 -21.96 -9.05
CA GLN A 71 8.60 -22.37 -8.00
C GLN A 71 9.40 -22.60 -6.71
N ILE A 72 9.41 -21.61 -5.84
CA ILE A 72 10.00 -21.73 -4.50
C ILE A 72 8.94 -22.33 -3.57
N SER A 73 9.05 -23.64 -3.28
CA SER A 73 8.30 -24.27 -2.19
C SER A 73 9.06 -24.05 -0.88
N PHE A 74 8.47 -23.36 0.09
CA PHE A 74 9.01 -23.23 1.43
C PHE A 74 8.10 -23.95 2.44
N GLU A 75 8.69 -24.71 3.36
CA GLU A 75 7.98 -25.22 4.52
C GLU A 75 8.00 -24.16 5.63
N ARG A 76 6.84 -23.61 5.98
CA ARG A 76 6.72 -22.79 7.20
C ARG A 76 6.39 -23.71 8.37
N LYS A 77 7.11 -23.55 9.47
CA LYS A 77 6.61 -23.99 10.78
C LYS A 77 5.24 -23.36 10.96
N ARG A 78 4.21 -24.21 11.02
CA ARG A 78 2.85 -23.79 11.32
C ARG A 78 2.92 -23.10 12.67
N ARG A 79 2.76 -21.77 12.71
CA ARG A 79 2.65 -21.06 13.99
C ARG A 79 1.53 -21.76 14.76
N GLY A 80 1.85 -22.24 15.95
CA GLY A 80 0.87 -22.93 16.78
C GLY A 80 -0.36 -22.04 16.90
N LYS A 81 -1.54 -22.60 16.63
CA LYS A 81 -2.79 -21.86 16.91
C LYS A 81 -2.77 -21.50 18.40
N ARG A 82 -3.21 -20.29 18.75
CA ARG A 82 -3.44 -19.92 20.16
C ARG A 82 -4.30 -21.03 20.78
N ARG A 83 -3.79 -21.66 21.85
CA ARG A 83 -4.58 -22.64 22.61
C ARG A 83 -5.82 -21.91 23.13
N LYS A 84 -6.99 -22.53 22.99
CA LYS A 84 -8.22 -22.01 23.59
C LYS A 84 -8.04 -21.97 25.11
N LEU A 85 -8.77 -21.06 25.78
CA LEU A 85 -8.86 -21.09 27.23
C LEU A 85 -9.55 -22.39 27.68
N ASP A 86 -9.26 -22.83 28.89
CA ASP A 86 -9.85 -24.04 29.45
C ASP A 86 -11.39 -23.88 29.55
N GLU A 87 -12.12 -24.92 29.17
CA GLU A 87 -13.58 -24.91 29.15
C GLU A 87 -14.19 -25.07 30.55
N SER A 88 -13.42 -25.59 31.51
CA SER A 88 -13.87 -25.78 32.90
C SER A 88 -13.85 -24.50 33.74
N LEU A 89 -13.26 -23.41 33.24
CA LEU A 89 -13.19 -22.14 33.95
C LEU A 89 -14.50 -21.37 33.82
N GLU A 90 -14.88 -20.67 34.89
CA GLU A 90 -16.06 -19.81 34.90
C GLU A 90 -15.90 -18.69 33.87
N ARG A 91 -16.92 -18.48 33.03
CA ARG A 91 -16.95 -17.44 32.00
C ARG A 91 -17.95 -16.36 32.41
N HIS A 92 -17.50 -15.11 32.43
CA HIS A 92 -18.36 -13.94 32.60
C HIS A 92 -18.48 -13.20 31.25
N THR A 93 -19.68 -13.17 30.67
CA THR A 93 -19.93 -12.53 29.37
C THR A 93 -20.20 -11.03 29.58
N ILE A 94 -19.52 -10.18 28.80
CA ILE A 94 -19.79 -8.73 28.75
C ILE A 94 -20.18 -8.39 27.30
N GLU A 95 -21.40 -7.91 27.13
CA GLU A 95 -21.95 -7.51 25.83
C GLU A 95 -21.86 -6.00 25.68
N TYR A 96 -21.33 -5.54 24.54
CA TYR A 96 -21.20 -4.13 24.21
C TYR A 96 -22.18 -3.81 23.08
N GLU A 97 -23.35 -3.27 23.43
CA GLU A 97 -24.34 -2.83 22.48
C GLU A 97 -24.24 -1.33 22.18
N LEU A 98 -24.67 -0.95 20.98
CA LEU A 98 -24.91 0.45 20.64
C LEU A 98 -26.07 1.01 21.48
N SER A 99 -26.01 2.30 21.79
CA SER A 99 -27.13 3.00 22.43
C SER A 99 -28.35 3.04 21.49
N GLU A 100 -29.55 3.27 22.03
CA GLU A 100 -30.77 3.37 21.21
C GLU A 100 -30.66 4.47 20.15
N ALA A 101 -29.99 5.58 20.47
CA ALA A 101 -29.76 6.68 19.54
C ALA A 101 -28.82 6.28 18.39
N ASP A 102 -27.79 5.47 18.68
CA ASP A 102 -26.81 5.02 17.69
C ASP A 102 -27.31 3.82 16.86
N LYS A 103 -28.43 3.21 17.25
CA LYS A 103 -29.11 2.13 16.51
C LYS A 103 -30.04 2.66 15.41
N ALA A 104 -30.13 3.98 15.21
CA ALA A 104 -30.93 4.57 14.13
C ALA A 104 -30.12 4.67 12.83
N CYS A 105 -30.70 4.20 11.72
CA CYS A 105 -30.18 4.42 10.37
C CYS A 105 -30.65 5.77 9.84
N ASP A 106 -29.82 6.42 9.02
CA ASP A 106 -30.21 7.62 8.26
C ASP A 106 -31.41 7.40 7.33
N CYS A 107 -31.69 6.14 7.00
CA CYS A 107 -32.80 5.68 6.19
C CYS A 107 -34.15 5.62 6.92
N GLY A 108 -34.16 5.76 8.26
CA GLY A 108 -35.36 5.72 9.10
C GLY A 108 -35.65 4.36 9.75
N ASP A 109 -34.87 3.33 9.40
CA ASP A 109 -34.94 1.99 10.01
C ASP A 109 -33.92 1.81 11.15
N HIS A 110 -33.96 0.66 11.84
CA HIS A 110 -32.99 0.31 12.88
C HIS A 110 -31.83 -0.52 12.33
N LEU A 111 -30.62 -0.30 12.85
CA LEU A 111 -29.45 -1.11 12.54
C LEU A 111 -29.60 -2.52 13.13
N GLU A 112 -29.42 -3.54 12.29
CA GLU A 112 -29.39 -4.94 12.70
C GLU A 112 -27.94 -5.45 12.87
N PRO A 113 -27.68 -6.35 13.83
CA PRO A 113 -26.36 -6.92 14.04
C PRO A 113 -26.00 -7.90 12.92
N VAL A 114 -24.96 -7.58 12.15
CA VAL A 114 -24.49 -8.44 11.03
C VAL A 114 -23.44 -9.47 11.49
N ALA A 115 -22.53 -9.08 12.37
CA ALA A 115 -21.47 -9.97 12.87
C ALA A 115 -20.97 -9.53 14.25
N THR A 116 -20.64 -10.51 15.10
CA THR A 116 -20.16 -10.27 16.46
C THR A 116 -18.69 -10.68 16.60
N LYS A 117 -17.86 -9.79 17.15
CA LYS A 117 -16.47 -10.11 17.51
C LYS A 117 -16.40 -10.48 18.98
N THR A 118 -16.01 -11.72 19.27
CA THR A 118 -15.86 -12.24 20.63
C THR A 118 -14.39 -12.40 21.00
N SER A 119 -14.00 -11.99 22.21
CA SER A 119 -12.67 -12.23 22.77
C SER A 119 -12.74 -12.74 24.20
N GLU A 120 -11.97 -13.77 24.53
CA GLU A 120 -11.85 -14.34 25.88
C GLU A 120 -10.54 -13.87 26.55
N GLN A 121 -10.61 -13.48 27.83
CA GLN A 121 -9.48 -13.01 28.65
C GLN A 121 -9.58 -13.59 30.07
N TYR A 122 -8.45 -13.74 30.76
CA TYR A 122 -8.43 -14.15 32.17
C TYR A 122 -8.56 -12.93 33.08
N GLU A 123 -9.46 -13.01 34.04
CA GLU A 123 -9.44 -12.13 35.21
C GLU A 123 -8.59 -12.79 36.30
N TYR A 124 -7.45 -12.17 36.62
CA TYR A 124 -6.52 -12.68 37.63
C TYR A 124 -6.70 -11.90 38.93
N ILE A 125 -7.06 -12.60 40.01
CA ILE A 125 -7.12 -12.05 41.36
C ILE A 125 -5.82 -12.44 42.07
N PRO A 126 -4.95 -11.47 42.45
CA PRO A 126 -3.66 -11.73 43.11
C PRO A 126 -3.77 -12.41 44.48
#